data_AF-A0A9P0K3N7-F1
#
_entry.id   AF-A0A9P0K3N7-F1
#
_cell.length_a   1.000
_cell.length_b   1.000
_cell.length_c   1.000
_cell.angle_alpha   90.00
_cell.angle_beta   90.00
_cell.angle_gamma   90.00
#
_symmetry.space_group_name_H-M   'P 1'
#
loop_
_entity.id
_entity.type
_entity.pdbx_description
1 polymer ?
#
loop_
_entity_poly.entity_id
_entity_poly.type
_entity_poly.pdbx_seq_one_letter_code
_entity_poly.pdbx_strand_id
1 'polypeptide(L)'
;MKQPAQAGSGETVKNSSSTMATEAKESVEELAHAATKIQATYRGHLTRKHEAEKKGEPESTSKEEGISKEEELDIDLTDPDLNKAAVKIQASFRGHMVRKENEDEQEQNAAVSK
;
A
#
# COMPACT_ATOMS: atom_id res chain seq x y z
N MET A 1 25.38 -50.53 -58.50
CA MET A 1 25.74 -49.60 -57.42
C MET A 1 24.69 -49.67 -56.31
N LYS A 2 25.16 -49.82 -55.06
CA LYS A 2 24.63 -49.36 -53.76
C LYS A 2 23.11 -49.46 -53.42
N GLN A 3 22.87 -50.14 -52.29
CA GLN A 3 21.72 -50.03 -51.35
C GLN A 3 21.66 -48.64 -50.65
N PRO A 4 20.90 -48.36 -49.54
CA PRO A 4 19.84 -49.08 -48.76
C PRO A 4 18.66 -48.19 -48.25
N ALA A 5 17.66 -48.78 -47.55
CA ALA A 5 17.24 -48.47 -46.15
C ALA A 5 15.81 -47.84 -46.10
N GLN A 6 14.77 -48.39 -45.44
CA GLN A 6 14.52 -48.84 -44.05
C GLN A 6 13.79 -47.77 -43.20
N ALA A 7 12.65 -48.19 -42.63
CA ALA A 7 11.99 -47.77 -41.37
C ALA A 7 11.39 -46.36 -41.21
N GLY A 8 10.30 -46.32 -40.42
CA GLY A 8 9.65 -45.14 -39.88
C GLY A 8 8.17 -45.41 -39.58
N SER A 9 7.87 -46.35 -38.68
CA SER A 9 7.49 -46.06 -37.28
C SER A 9 6.12 -45.39 -37.16
N GLY A 10 5.16 -46.17 -36.67
CA GLY A 10 3.92 -45.62 -36.15
C GLY A 10 4.23 -44.64 -35.02
N GLU A 11 3.68 -43.45 -35.11
CA GLU A 11 3.71 -42.49 -34.00
C GLU A 11 2.28 -42.13 -33.59
N THR A 12 1.92 -42.78 -32.50
CA THR A 12 0.82 -42.57 -31.56
C THR A 12 0.26 -41.13 -31.52
N VAL A 13 -0.94 -40.94 -32.06
CA VAL A 13 -1.78 -39.77 -31.80
C VAL A 13 -2.54 -39.99 -30.47
N LYS A 14 -1.94 -39.72 -29.30
CA LYS A 14 -2.64 -39.76 -27.99
C LYS A 14 -2.10 -38.84 -26.88
N ASN A 15 -1.66 -37.60 -27.14
CA ASN A 15 -1.20 -36.73 -26.04
C ASN A 15 -1.76 -35.29 -25.95
N SER A 16 -2.67 -34.86 -26.83
CA SER A 16 -3.17 -33.47 -26.81
C SER A 16 -4.28 -33.17 -25.78
N SER A 17 -4.91 -34.19 -25.19
CA SER A 17 -6.00 -33.99 -24.22
C SER A 17 -5.52 -33.74 -22.79
N SER A 18 -4.26 -34.06 -22.48
CA SER A 18 -3.73 -33.97 -21.12
C SER A 18 -3.30 -32.56 -20.73
N THR A 19 -2.92 -31.72 -21.70
CA THR A 19 -2.34 -30.38 -21.45
C THR A 19 -3.41 -29.33 -21.17
N MET A 20 -4.57 -29.42 -21.83
CA MET A 20 -5.69 -28.49 -21.59
C MET A 20 -6.32 -28.66 -20.20
N ALA A 21 -6.31 -29.88 -19.68
CA ALA A 21 -6.88 -30.18 -18.36
C ALA A 21 -5.96 -29.72 -17.20
N THR A 22 -4.67 -29.53 -17.43
CA THR A 22 -3.73 -28.98 -16.44
C THR A 22 -3.82 -27.46 -16.40
N GLU A 23 -3.88 -26.78 -17.55
CA GLU A 23 -4.04 -25.33 -17.63
C GLU A 23 -5.37 -24.85 -17.01
N ALA A 24 -6.46 -25.59 -17.24
CA ALA A 24 -7.75 -25.28 -16.62
C ALA A 24 -7.71 -25.38 -15.08
N LYS A 25 -6.96 -26.35 -14.52
CA LYS A 25 -6.82 -26.53 -13.06
C LYS A 25 -5.98 -25.43 -12.42
N GLU A 26 -4.90 -25.02 -13.08
CA GLU A 26 -4.06 -23.91 -12.63
C GLU A 26 -4.87 -22.61 -12.56
N SER A 27 -5.73 -22.33 -13.55
CA SER A 27 -6.61 -21.15 -13.52
C SER A 27 -7.64 -21.16 -12.38
N VAL A 28 -8.12 -22.35 -11.98
CA VAL A 28 -9.09 -22.51 -10.89
C VAL A 28 -8.42 -22.31 -9.54
N GLU A 29 -7.18 -22.79 -9.39
CA GLU A 29 -6.39 -22.59 -8.18
C GLU A 29 -5.99 -21.11 -8.01
N GLU A 30 -5.62 -20.44 -9.09
CA GLU A 30 -5.36 -18.99 -9.10
C GLU A 30 -6.62 -18.19 -8.73
N LEU A 31 -7.78 -18.55 -9.29
CA LEU A 31 -9.07 -17.93 -8.95
C LEU A 31 -9.41 -18.14 -7.46
N ALA A 32 -9.18 -19.34 -6.93
CA ALA A 32 -9.42 -19.66 -5.52
C ALA A 32 -8.48 -18.87 -4.61
N HIS A 33 -7.21 -18.71 -4.98
CA HIS A 33 -6.24 -17.91 -4.25
C HIS A 33 -6.61 -16.42 -4.26
N ALA A 34 -6.99 -15.89 -5.42
CA ALA A 34 -7.47 -14.51 -5.56
C ALA A 34 -8.74 -14.26 -4.72
N ALA A 35 -9.72 -15.17 -4.79
CA ALA A 35 -10.94 -15.10 -3.99
C ALA A 35 -10.64 -15.13 -2.49
N THR A 36 -9.75 -16.02 -2.05
CA THR A 36 -9.31 -16.11 -0.65
C THR A 36 -8.68 -14.79 -0.18
N LYS A 37 -7.84 -14.16 -1.00
CA LYS A 37 -7.22 -12.86 -0.69
C LYS A 37 -8.25 -11.74 -0.54
N ILE A 38 -9.23 -11.69 -1.45
CA ILE A 38 -10.33 -10.70 -1.39
C ILE A 38 -11.16 -10.93 -0.12
N GLN A 39 -11.53 -12.17 0.17
CA GLN A 39 -12.31 -12.53 1.36
C GLN A 39 -11.57 -12.20 2.65
N ALA A 40 -10.29 -12.54 2.76
CA ALA A 40 -9.46 -12.24 3.92
C ALA A 40 -9.33 -10.73 4.15
N THR A 41 -9.09 -9.97 3.08
CA THR A 41 -9.00 -8.51 3.13
C THR A 41 -10.32 -7.89 3.59
N TYR A 42 -11.44 -8.34 3.04
CA TYR A 42 -12.76 -7.81 3.38
C TYR A 42 -13.17 -8.13 4.83
N ARG A 43 -12.94 -9.36 5.30
CA ARG A 43 -13.16 -9.73 6.71
C ARG A 43 -12.37 -8.82 7.64
N GLY A 44 -11.09 -8.59 7.35
CA GLY A 44 -10.25 -7.68 8.12
C GLY A 44 -10.73 -6.22 8.06
N HIS A 45 -11.21 -5.76 6.90
CA HIS A 45 -11.81 -4.43 6.76
C HIS A 45 -13.06 -4.27 7.62
N LEU A 46 -13.96 -5.25 7.65
CA LEU A 46 -15.16 -5.20 8.49
C LEU A 46 -14.83 -5.15 9.98
N THR A 47 -13.86 -5.93 10.44
CA THR A 47 -13.40 -5.87 11.85
C THR A 47 -12.85 -4.50 12.18
N ARG A 48 -11.94 -3.95 11.37
CA ARG A 48 -11.36 -2.62 11.57
C ARG A 48 -12.41 -1.52 11.50
N LYS A 49 -13.36 -1.61 10.57
CA LYS A 49 -14.46 -0.64 10.45
C LYS A 49 -15.36 -0.65 11.68
N HIS A 50 -15.75 -1.83 12.16
CA HIS A 50 -16.60 -1.95 13.34
C HIS A 50 -15.87 -1.56 14.64
N GLU A 51 -14.54 -1.78 14.71
CA GLU A 51 -13.71 -1.26 15.81
C GLU A 51 -13.54 0.26 15.73
N ALA A 52 -13.37 0.83 14.54
CA ALA A 52 -13.33 2.28 14.32
C ALA A 52 -14.69 2.94 14.63
N GLU A 53 -15.82 2.28 14.34
CA GLU A 53 -17.16 2.77 14.69
C GLU A 53 -17.44 2.69 16.20
N LYS A 54 -16.87 1.71 16.92
CA LYS A 54 -17.02 1.57 18.37
C LYS A 54 -16.05 2.41 19.19
N LYS A 55 -14.88 2.71 18.63
CA LYS A 55 -13.83 3.50 19.25
C LYS A 55 -13.74 4.80 18.46
N GLY A 56 -14.67 5.72 18.75
CA GLY A 56 -14.88 6.94 17.98
C GLY A 56 -13.66 7.84 17.91
N GLU A 57 -12.73 7.56 17.00
CA GLU A 57 -11.67 8.45 16.58
C GLU A 57 -11.36 8.28 15.08
N PRO A 58 -11.03 9.39 14.40
CA PRO A 58 -11.22 9.56 12.97
C PRO A 58 -10.12 8.90 12.13
N GLU A 59 -10.58 8.20 11.09
CA GLU A 59 -9.78 7.85 9.93
C GLU A 59 -9.11 9.11 9.36
N SER A 60 -7.82 8.99 9.05
CA SER A 60 -7.03 9.95 8.29
C SER A 60 -7.67 10.23 6.92
N THR A 61 -8.65 11.11 6.93
CA THR A 61 -9.15 11.84 5.78
C THR A 61 -8.94 13.31 6.11
N SER A 62 -8.33 14.02 5.16
CA SER A 62 -8.08 15.46 5.20
C SER A 62 -9.34 16.20 5.60
N LYS A 63 -9.46 16.52 6.89
CA LYS A 63 -10.61 17.19 7.46
C LYS A 63 -10.15 18.56 7.96
N GLU A 64 -10.05 19.49 7.02
CA GLU A 64 -10.27 20.90 7.30
C GLU A 64 -11.76 21.07 7.62
N GLU A 65 -12.20 20.64 8.81
CA GLU A 65 -13.48 21.09 9.36
C GLU A 65 -13.23 22.02 10.53
N GLY A 66 -13.94 23.15 10.48
CA GLY A 66 -13.70 24.33 11.27
C GLY A 66 -13.66 24.07 12.77
N ILE A 67 -12.67 24.69 13.41
CA ILE A 67 -12.66 24.97 14.84
C ILE A 67 -13.78 25.99 15.09
N SER A 68 -15.02 25.52 15.16
CA SER A 68 -16.14 26.29 15.67
C SER A 68 -16.12 26.20 17.20
N LYS A 69 -15.65 27.30 17.81
CA LYS A 69 -15.97 27.80 19.15
C LYS A 69 -16.28 26.78 20.26
N GLU A 70 -15.37 26.79 21.25
CA GLU A 70 -15.70 26.68 22.68
C GLU A 70 -16.36 25.38 23.12
N GLU A 71 -15.85 24.24 22.64
CA GLU A 71 -15.74 23.08 23.52
C GLU A 71 -14.50 23.29 24.38
N GLU A 72 -14.68 23.46 25.70
CA GLU A 72 -13.58 23.40 26.67
C GLU A 72 -12.93 22.02 26.53
N LEU A 73 -11.91 21.94 25.68
CA LEU A 73 -11.07 20.76 25.58
C LEU A 73 -10.36 20.62 26.92
N ASP A 74 -10.72 19.60 27.69
CA ASP A 74 -10.03 19.19 28.91
C ASP A 74 -8.66 18.60 28.55
N ILE A 75 -7.72 19.49 28.21
CA ILE A 75 -6.37 19.14 27.79
C ILE A 75 -5.50 18.97 29.05
N ASP A 76 -5.14 17.74 29.37
CA ASP A 76 -4.15 17.46 30.39
C ASP A 76 -2.74 17.83 29.90
N LEU A 77 -2.24 18.98 30.37
CA LEU A 77 -0.89 19.46 30.06
C LEU A 77 0.23 18.57 30.63
N THR A 78 -0.11 17.66 31.54
CA THR A 78 0.84 16.71 32.13
C THR A 78 0.91 15.39 31.38
N ASP A 79 0.03 15.16 30.38
CA ASP A 79 0.03 13.95 29.59
C ASP A 79 1.38 13.77 28.86
N PRO A 80 2.14 12.69 29.13
CA PRO A 80 3.40 12.43 28.45
C PRO A 80 3.22 12.22 26.94
N ASP A 81 2.09 11.71 26.46
CA ASP A 81 1.86 11.47 25.04
C ASP A 81 1.51 12.75 24.28
N LEU A 82 0.71 13.66 24.89
CA LEU A 82 0.53 15.02 24.38
C LEU A 82 1.87 15.76 24.26
N ASN A 83 2.70 15.68 25.29
CA ASN A 83 4.02 16.33 25.31
C ASN A 83 4.94 15.76 24.22
N LYS A 84 4.98 14.43 24.03
CA LYS A 84 5.74 13.80 22.93
C LYS A 84 5.25 14.27 21.57
N ALA A 85 3.94 14.37 21.37
CA ALA A 85 3.36 14.84 20.11
C ALA A 85 3.75 16.30 19.84
N ALA A 86 3.61 17.18 20.84
CA ALA A 86 4.00 18.58 20.76
C ALA A 86 5.48 18.73 20.40
N VAL A 87 6.38 18.01 21.08
CA VAL A 87 7.82 18.01 20.79
C VAL A 87 8.10 17.58 19.34
N LYS A 88 7.41 16.54 18.84
CA LYS A 88 7.57 16.08 17.45
C LYS A 88 7.16 17.14 16.43
N ILE A 89 6.04 17.83 16.68
CA ILE A 89 5.56 18.92 15.82
C ILE A 89 6.57 20.07 15.82
N GLN A 90 7.03 20.48 17.00
CA GLN A 90 8.03 21.55 17.15
C GLN A 90 9.34 21.23 16.45
N ALA A 91 9.86 20.01 16.61
CA ALA A 91 11.10 19.57 15.96
C ALA A 91 10.96 19.54 14.43
N SER A 92 9.84 19.01 13.93
CA SER A 92 9.55 18.99 12.49
C SER A 92 9.49 20.41 11.91
N PHE A 93 8.78 21.32 12.59
CA PHE A 93 8.63 22.71 12.16
C PHE A 93 9.97 23.46 12.17
N ARG A 94 10.76 23.33 13.24
CA ARG A 94 12.11 23.90 13.30
C ARG A 94 12.98 23.41 12.15
N GLY A 95 12.96 22.11 11.87
CA GLY A 95 13.69 21.54 10.75
C GLY A 95 13.19 22.03 9.39
N HIS A 96 11.88 22.24 9.23
CA HIS A 96 11.31 22.80 8.01
C HIS A 96 11.76 24.24 7.76
N MET A 97 11.76 25.10 8.78
CA MET A 97 12.23 26.49 8.66
C MET A 97 13.67 26.56 8.20
N VAL A 98 14.56 25.76 8.81
CA VAL A 98 15.98 25.71 8.42
C VAL A 98 16.15 25.27 6.97
N ARG A 99 15.44 24.23 6.53
CA ARG A 99 15.54 23.78 5.13
C ARG A 99 15.06 24.84 4.15
N LYS A 100 13.95 25.50 4.46
CA LYS A 100 13.40 26.58 3.65
C LYS A 100 14.38 27.76 3.53
N GLU A 101 14.96 28.20 4.65
CA GLU A 101 15.96 29.27 4.66
C GLU A 101 17.17 28.91 3.77
N ASN A 102 17.67 27.69 3.86
CA ASN A 102 18.79 27.24 3.03
C ASN A 102 18.43 27.15 1.53
N GLU A 103 17.20 26.71 1.20
CA GLU A 103 16.70 26.69 -0.17
C GLU A 103 16.63 28.12 -0.74
N ASP A 104 16.04 29.04 0.03
CA ASP A 104 15.92 30.47 -0.33
C ASP A 104 17.33 31.11 -0.52
N GLU A 105 18.29 30.81 0.36
CA GLU A 105 19.69 31.26 0.24
C GLU A 105 20.42 30.68 -0.99
N GLN A 106 20.20 29.40 -1.29
CA GLN A 106 20.79 28.76 -2.47
C GLN A 106 20.24 29.35 -3.77
N GLU A 107 18.94 29.62 -3.84
CA GLU A 107 18.31 30.29 -4.98
C GLU A 107 18.86 31.71 -5.19
N GLN A 108 19.02 32.48 -4.11
CA GLN A 108 19.61 33.83 -4.17
C GLN A 108 21.07 33.80 -4.63
N ASN A 109 21.89 32.90 -4.09
CA ASN A 109 23.30 32.77 -4.50
C ASN A 109 23.44 32.31 -5.95
N ALA A 110 22.57 31.40 -6.41
CA ALA A 110 22.56 30.95 -7.81
C ALA A 110 22.07 32.04 -8.78
N ALA A 111 21.18 32.94 -8.34
CA ALA A 111 20.71 34.07 -9.13
C ALA A 111 21.74 35.21 -9.23
N VAL A 112 22.56 35.42 -8.19
CA VAL A 112 23.62 36.45 -8.17
C VAL A 112 24.85 36.03 -9.00
N SER A 113 25.07 34.73 -9.19
CA SER A 113 26.22 34.20 -9.95
C SER A 113 25.98 34.01 -11.46
N LYS A 114 24.81 34.40 -11.99
CA LYS A 114 24.49 34.38 -13.43
C LYS A 114 24.48 35.80 -14.01
#